data_AF-A0A7J0GHY7-F1
#
_entry.id   AF-A0A7J0GHY7-F1
#
_cell.length_a   1.000
_cell.length_b   1.000
_cell.length_c   1.000
_cell.angle_alpha   90.00
_cell.angle_beta   90.00
_cell.angle_gamma   90.00
#
_symmetry.space_group_name_H-M   'P 1'
#
loop_
_entity.id
_entity.type
_entity.pdbx_description
1 polymer ?
#
loop_
_entity_poly.entity_id
_entity_poly.type
_entity_poly.pdbx_seq_one_letter_code
_entity_poly.pdbx_strand_id
1 'polypeptide(L)'
;MNGAGFSFAIEKREGVKMGGDISLTAQHFRSVSMNSFMENMNFADESQKLPLSLGTGWTRAEKDYGELSGFELKKIMANEKLAEIALSDPKLAKRILANRQLAARSKERKMRYISELEHKVLTLQAEATTLSTQLKVLHGESAGLSSQNKELKFSLQVTEQQAKLRDALNEVLAMEVQRLKLATGELRRDVRPDDGLVQQYSVTSPLFGMQN
;
A
#
# COMPACT_ATOMS: atom_id res chain seq x y z
N MET A 1 -30.53 50.08 -23.27
CA MET A 1 -31.24 48.78 -23.35
C MET A 1 -31.08 48.08 -22.01
N ASN A 2 -32.21 47.99 -21.32
CA ASN A 2 -32.65 47.07 -20.25
C ASN A 2 -31.59 46.26 -19.51
N GLY A 3 -31.58 46.44 -18.19
CA GLY A 3 -30.87 45.59 -17.24
C GLY A 3 -31.51 44.21 -17.07
N ALA A 4 -30.72 43.29 -16.54
CA ALA A 4 -31.19 42.06 -15.92
C ALA A 4 -30.19 41.69 -14.82
N GLY A 5 -30.57 41.95 -13.57
CA GLY A 5 -29.96 41.32 -12.41
C GLY A 5 -30.39 39.87 -12.35
N PHE A 6 -29.47 38.96 -12.05
CA PHE A 6 -29.78 37.58 -11.71
C PHE A 6 -29.42 37.34 -10.24
N SER A 7 -30.46 37.34 -9.41
CA SER A 7 -30.43 36.91 -8.01
C SER A 7 -30.22 35.39 -7.95
N PHE A 8 -29.24 34.95 -7.17
CA PHE A 8 -29.07 33.53 -6.85
C PHE A 8 -29.88 33.20 -5.58
N ALA A 9 -30.96 32.43 -5.75
CA ALA A 9 -31.80 31.97 -4.65
C ALA A 9 -31.11 30.85 -3.87
N ILE A 10 -31.07 30.98 -2.54
CA ILE A 10 -30.60 29.97 -1.60
C ILE A 10 -31.70 28.92 -1.42
N GLU A 11 -31.46 27.69 -1.90
CA GLU A 11 -32.34 26.55 -1.70
C GLU A 11 -32.12 25.96 -0.30
N LYS A 12 -33.12 26.10 0.58
CA LYS A 12 -33.22 25.34 1.84
C LYS A 12 -33.76 23.95 1.52
N ARG A 13 -32.99 22.89 1.80
CA ARG A 13 -33.54 21.52 1.82
C ARG A 13 -34.09 21.18 3.19
N GLU A 14 -35.41 20.96 3.20
CA GLU A 14 -36.18 20.45 4.33
C GLU A 14 -35.88 18.96 4.57
N GLY A 15 -35.87 18.59 5.85
CA GLY A 15 -35.62 17.23 6.31
C GLY A 15 -36.81 16.31 6.03
N VAL A 16 -36.53 15.18 5.38
CA VAL A 16 -37.49 14.08 5.22
C VAL A 16 -37.41 13.19 6.45
N LYS A 17 -38.50 13.14 7.22
CA LYS A 17 -38.70 12.28 8.38
C LYS A 17 -39.39 10.99 7.90
N MET A 18 -38.63 9.93 7.65
CA MET A 18 -39.20 8.60 7.44
C MET A 18 -39.28 7.88 8.78
N GLY A 19 -40.49 7.81 9.34
CA GLY A 19 -40.82 6.92 10.45
C GLY A 19 -40.88 5.48 9.95
N GLY A 20 -40.09 4.62 10.59
CA GLY A 20 -40.17 3.18 10.45
C GLY A 20 -39.88 2.58 11.81
N ASP A 21 -40.89 1.97 12.43
CA ASP A 21 -40.77 1.18 13.65
C ASP A 21 -39.84 0.00 13.39
N ILE A 22 -38.66 0.02 14.02
CA ILE A 22 -37.76 -1.14 14.07
C ILE A 22 -37.65 -1.55 15.54
N SER A 23 -38.31 -2.68 15.83
CA SER A 23 -38.25 -3.41 17.09
C SER A 23 -36.78 -3.66 17.49
N LEU A 24 -36.40 -3.18 18.68
CA LEU A 24 -35.07 -3.36 19.25
C LEU A 24 -34.89 -4.79 19.77
N THR A 25 -34.52 -5.74 18.92
CA THR A 25 -33.85 -6.96 19.37
C THR A 25 -32.36 -6.67 19.52
N ALA A 26 -32.01 -6.24 20.73
CA ALA A 26 -30.63 -6.01 21.16
C ALA A 26 -29.84 -7.33 21.17
N GLN A 27 -29.26 -7.72 20.03
CA GLN A 27 -28.15 -8.67 19.99
C GLN A 27 -26.82 -7.90 20.08
N HIS A 28 -26.13 -8.09 21.20
CA HIS A 28 -24.77 -7.60 21.41
C HIS A 28 -23.80 -8.31 20.46
N PHE A 29 -23.39 -7.63 19.40
CA PHE A 29 -22.17 -7.98 18.68
C PHE A 29 -20.99 -7.41 19.48
N ARG A 30 -20.32 -8.26 20.27
CA ARG A 30 -19.00 -7.92 20.82
C ARG A 30 -18.00 -7.94 19.67
N SER A 31 -17.53 -6.77 19.26
CA SER A 31 -16.38 -6.67 18.37
C SER A 31 -15.13 -7.22 19.08
N VAL A 32 -14.45 -8.16 18.42
CA VAL A 32 -13.11 -8.60 18.80
C VAL A 32 -12.16 -7.46 18.41
N SER A 33 -11.55 -6.81 19.40
CA SER A 33 -10.62 -5.72 19.17
C SER A 33 -9.26 -6.27 18.72
N MET A 34 -8.53 -5.48 17.94
CA MET A 34 -7.17 -5.75 17.48
C MET A 34 -6.14 -5.52 18.61
N ASN A 35 -6.36 -6.13 19.78
CA ASN A 35 -5.47 -6.03 20.93
C ASN A 35 -4.74 -7.35 21.24
N SER A 36 -5.13 -8.48 20.63
CA SER A 36 -4.41 -9.76 20.80
C SER A 36 -3.08 -9.88 20.06
N PHE A 37 -2.76 -8.99 19.10
CA PHE A 37 -1.47 -9.10 18.37
C PHE A 37 -0.30 -8.38 19.07
N MET A 38 -0.58 -7.44 19.97
CA MET A 38 0.46 -6.63 20.64
C MET A 38 0.83 -7.19 22.03
N GLU A 39 0.32 -8.38 22.40
CA GLU A 39 0.55 -9.03 23.70
C GLU A 39 1.84 -9.89 23.73
N ASN A 40 2.62 -9.91 22.64
CA ASN A 40 3.86 -10.71 22.57
C ASN A 40 5.13 -9.88 22.32
N MET A 41 5.18 -8.65 22.84
CA MET A 41 6.43 -7.90 23.01
C MET A 41 6.84 -7.99 24.48
N ASN A 42 7.43 -9.13 24.84
CA ASN A 42 8.03 -9.39 26.14
C ASN A 42 9.16 -8.38 26.42
N PHE A 43 8.87 -7.32 27.15
CA PHE A 43 9.87 -6.61 27.95
C PHE A 43 9.80 -7.18 29.36
N ALA A 44 10.79 -8.01 29.68
CA ALA A 44 11.05 -8.42 31.05
C ALA A 44 11.36 -7.16 31.89
N ASP A 45 10.47 -6.84 32.84
CA ASP A 45 10.93 -6.29 34.12
C ASP A 45 9.89 -6.55 35.23
N GLU A 46 10.40 -7.26 36.21
CA GLU A 46 10.01 -7.52 37.59
C GLU A 46 8.72 -6.86 38.17
N SER A 47 7.76 -7.73 38.49
CA SER A 47 6.96 -7.76 39.73
C SER A 47 6.61 -6.45 40.44
N GLN A 48 5.32 -6.06 40.45
CA GLN A 48 4.56 -5.81 41.71
C GLN A 48 3.06 -6.11 41.53
N LYS A 49 2.63 -7.16 42.23
CA LYS A 49 1.26 -7.66 42.38
C LYS A 49 0.57 -6.86 43.48
N LEU A 50 -0.53 -6.17 43.19
CA LEU A 50 -1.44 -5.64 44.23
C LEU A 50 -2.86 -6.18 44.00
N PRO A 51 -3.53 -6.69 45.05
CA PRO A 51 -4.88 -7.21 44.91
C PRO A 51 -5.87 -6.05 44.82
N LEU A 52 -6.58 -5.98 43.70
CA LEU A 52 -7.86 -5.29 43.59
C LEU A 52 -8.90 -6.07 44.41
N SER A 53 -9.27 -5.54 45.57
CA SER A 53 -10.55 -5.78 46.21
C SER A 53 -10.71 -4.79 47.36
N LEU A 54 -11.63 -3.83 47.21
CA LEU A 54 -12.70 -3.57 48.19
C LEU A 54 -13.56 -2.42 47.67
N GLY A 55 -14.81 -2.72 47.35
CA GLY A 55 -15.86 -1.71 47.26
C GLY A 55 -16.00 -1.09 48.64
N THR A 56 -15.41 0.08 48.83
CA THR A 56 -15.59 0.91 50.02
C THR A 56 -16.29 2.16 49.56
N GLY A 57 -17.43 2.43 50.21
CA GLY A 57 -18.38 3.45 49.82
C GLY A 57 -17.76 4.84 49.69
N TRP A 58 -18.59 5.74 49.19
CA TRP A 58 -18.41 7.17 49.23
C TRP A 58 -18.38 7.67 50.69
N THR A 59 -17.43 7.21 51.50
CA THR A 59 -17.07 7.88 52.74
C THR A 59 -16.31 9.11 52.33
N ARG A 60 -17.07 10.20 52.28
CA ARG A 60 -16.63 11.58 52.41
C ARG A 60 -15.24 11.59 53.05
N ALA A 61 -14.23 11.82 52.22
CA ALA A 61 -12.90 12.08 52.71
C ALA A 61 -13.00 13.33 53.58
N GLU A 62 -13.03 13.15 54.90
CA GLU A 62 -12.60 14.15 55.87
C GLU A 62 -11.09 14.29 55.69
N LYS A 63 -10.73 14.81 54.52
CA LYS A 63 -9.37 15.11 54.12
C LYS A 63 -9.12 16.50 54.62
N ASP A 64 -8.57 16.57 55.82
CA ASP A 64 -7.93 17.72 56.43
C ASP A 64 -7.90 18.96 55.50
N TYR A 65 -8.95 19.77 55.64
CA TYR A 65 -9.20 20.92 54.77
C TYR A 65 -8.41 22.15 55.25
N GLY A 66 -7.55 22.02 56.25
CA GLY A 66 -6.85 23.15 56.88
C GLY A 66 -5.38 23.27 56.48
N GLU A 67 -4.67 22.16 56.31
CA GLU A 67 -3.22 22.23 56.20
C GLU A 67 -2.75 22.39 54.74
N LEU A 68 -2.16 23.55 54.45
CA LEU A 68 -1.39 23.78 53.23
C LEU A 68 -0.06 23.03 53.38
N SER A 69 0.28 22.17 52.40
CA SER A 69 1.62 21.58 52.38
C SER A 69 2.67 22.69 52.32
N GLY A 70 3.83 22.53 52.96
CA GLY A 70 4.91 23.54 52.91
C GLY A 70 5.29 23.95 51.48
N PHE A 71 5.15 23.05 50.51
CA PHE A 71 5.34 23.35 49.08
C PHE A 71 4.20 24.20 48.48
N GLU A 72 2.96 23.93 48.85
CA GLU A 72 1.80 24.72 48.43
C GLU A 72 1.88 26.12 49.03
N LEU A 73 2.25 26.24 50.30
CA LEU A 73 2.44 27.52 50.99
C LEU A 73 3.54 28.34 50.31
N LYS A 74 4.70 27.74 50.01
CA LYS A 74 5.79 28.43 49.29
C LYS A 74 5.32 28.95 47.93
N LYS A 75 4.52 28.18 47.19
CA LYS A 75 3.96 28.60 45.89
C LYS A 75 2.90 29.68 46.02
N ILE A 76 2.09 29.64 47.07
CA ILE A 76 1.10 30.67 47.39
C ILE A 76 1.79 31.98 47.76
N MET A 77 2.77 31.94 48.67
CA MET A 77 3.51 33.13 49.12
C MET A 77 4.35 33.77 48.01
N ALA A 78 4.79 33.00 47.01
CA ALA A 78 5.47 33.53 45.83
C ALA A 78 4.54 34.34 44.90
N ASN A 79 3.22 34.31 45.11
CA ASN A 79 2.25 35.06 44.32
C ASN A 79 1.43 35.97 45.23
N GLU A 80 1.70 37.28 45.20
CA GLU A 80 1.08 38.30 46.07
C GLU A 80 -0.45 38.16 46.17
N LYS A 81 -1.14 38.02 45.02
CA LYS A 81 -2.60 37.82 44.99
C LYS A 81 -3.06 36.52 45.66
N LEU A 82 -2.33 35.41 45.50
CA LEU A 82 -2.66 34.17 46.21
C LEU A 82 -2.35 34.27 47.69
N ALA A 83 -1.29 34.99 48.07
CA ALA A 83 -0.92 35.20 49.46
C ALA A 83 -1.98 36.04 50.20
N GLU A 84 -2.47 37.13 49.59
CA GLU A 84 -3.60 37.91 50.10
C GLU A 84 -4.87 37.07 50.27
N ILE A 85 -5.20 36.25 49.26
CA ILE A 85 -6.33 35.33 49.34
C ILE A 85 -6.11 34.31 50.45
N ALA A 86 -4.90 33.80 50.66
CA ALA A 86 -4.62 32.82 51.70
C ALA A 86 -4.74 33.38 53.13
N LEU A 87 -4.47 34.68 53.33
CA LEU A 87 -4.69 35.36 54.61
C LEU A 87 -6.19 35.46 54.97
N SER A 88 -7.06 35.55 53.97
CA SER A 88 -8.51 35.65 54.15
C SER A 88 -9.21 34.28 54.11
N ASP A 89 -8.86 33.45 53.12
CA ASP A 89 -9.39 32.10 52.89
C ASP A 89 -8.29 31.16 52.32
N PRO A 90 -7.60 30.39 53.20
CA PRO A 90 -6.54 29.46 52.77
C PRO A 90 -7.07 28.29 51.92
N LYS A 91 -8.35 27.90 52.07
CA LYS A 91 -8.96 26.82 51.27
C LYS A 91 -9.16 27.27 49.83
N LEU A 92 -9.61 28.52 49.64
CA LEU A 92 -9.73 29.12 48.32
C LEU A 92 -8.37 29.23 47.63
N ALA A 93 -7.34 29.69 48.34
CA ALA A 93 -5.98 29.76 47.81
C ALA A 93 -5.46 28.38 47.34
N LYS A 94 -5.66 27.34 48.16
CA LYS A 94 -5.32 25.94 47.81
C LYS A 94 -6.04 25.48 46.54
N ARG A 95 -7.34 25.74 46.43
CA ARG A 95 -8.16 25.36 45.27
C ARG A 95 -7.70 26.06 44.00
N ILE A 96 -7.41 27.37 44.08
CA ILE A 96 -6.91 28.13 42.92
C ILE A 96 -5.56 27.57 42.49
N LEU A 97 -4.64 27.33 43.42
CA LEU A 97 -3.32 26.75 43.09
C LEU A 97 -3.46 25.39 42.42
N ALA A 98 -4.32 24.51 42.95
CA ALA A 98 -4.59 23.20 42.37
C ALA A 98 -5.19 23.31 40.96
N ASN A 99 -6.18 24.18 40.76
CA ASN A 99 -6.79 24.40 39.44
C ASN A 99 -5.77 24.97 38.44
N ARG A 100 -4.92 25.91 38.84
CA ARG A 100 -3.82 26.42 38.01
C ARG A 100 -2.89 25.29 37.56
N GLN A 101 -2.52 24.38 38.45
CA GLN A 101 -1.67 23.23 38.13
C GLN A 101 -2.35 22.27 37.15
N LEU A 102 -3.63 21.95 37.39
CA LEU A 102 -4.39 21.08 36.49
C LEU A 102 -4.61 21.71 35.11
N ALA A 103 -4.91 23.01 35.06
CA ALA A 103 -5.05 23.77 33.82
C ALA A 103 -3.74 23.79 33.03
N ALA A 104 -2.60 23.99 33.69
CA ALA A 104 -1.28 23.91 33.08
C ALA A 104 -1.02 22.52 32.46
N ARG A 105 -1.26 21.44 33.22
CA ARG A 105 -1.12 20.06 32.72
C ARG A 105 -2.09 19.74 31.58
N SER A 106 -3.32 20.26 31.63
CA SER A 106 -4.31 20.08 30.56
C SER A 106 -3.87 20.78 29.28
N LYS A 107 -3.38 22.02 29.39
CA LYS A 107 -2.81 22.76 28.25
C LYS A 107 -1.61 22.02 27.66
N GLU A 108 -0.70 21.53 28.51
CA GLU A 108 0.47 20.77 28.08
C GLU A 108 0.09 19.49 27.33
N ARG A 109 -0.85 18.70 27.86
CA ARG A 109 -1.36 17.50 27.19
C ARG A 109 -1.99 17.82 25.84
N LYS A 110 -2.82 18.87 25.78
CA LYS A 110 -3.45 19.31 24.52
C LYS A 110 -2.41 19.78 23.51
N MET A 111 -1.40 20.53 23.93
CA MET A 111 -0.31 20.97 23.05
C MET A 111 0.46 19.77 22.50
N ARG A 112 0.82 18.79 23.34
CA ARG A 112 1.48 17.56 22.88
C ARG A 112 0.62 16.79 21.87
N TYR A 113 -0.66 16.60 22.16
CA TYR A 113 -1.58 15.94 21.24
C TYR A 113 -1.70 16.66 19.89
N ILE A 114 -1.76 18.00 19.88
CA ILE A 114 -1.79 18.78 18.64
C ILE A 114 -0.50 18.54 17.84
N SER A 115 0.67 18.64 18.46
CA SER A 115 1.94 18.41 17.77
C SER A 115 2.09 16.97 17.26
N GLU A 116 1.64 15.98 18.02
CA GLU A 116 1.61 14.58 17.59
C GLU A 116 0.72 14.38 16.36
N LEU A 117 -0.47 15.01 16.33
CA LEU A 117 -1.35 14.98 15.17
C LEU A 117 -0.73 15.69 13.95
N GLU A 118 -0.12 16.85 14.13
CA GLU A 118 0.58 17.58 13.07
C GLU A 118 1.69 16.72 12.46
N HIS A 119 2.52 16.10 13.30
CA HIS A 119 3.54 15.17 12.85
C HIS A 119 2.95 13.96 12.12
N LYS A 120 1.83 13.40 12.61
CA LYS A 120 1.19 12.25 11.96
C LYS A 120 0.62 12.62 10.59
N VAL A 121 0.02 13.79 10.44
CA VAL A 121 -0.46 14.31 9.14
C VAL A 121 0.69 14.44 8.16
N LEU A 122 1.80 15.08 8.57
CA LEU A 122 2.98 15.22 7.72
C LEU A 122 3.56 13.86 7.30
N THR A 123 3.65 12.93 8.24
CA THR A 123 4.17 11.58 7.99
C THR A 123 3.28 10.83 6.99
N LEU A 124 1.96 10.82 7.21
CA LEU A 124 1.01 10.17 6.30
C LEU A 124 1.02 10.81 4.90
N GLN A 125 1.21 12.12 4.80
CA GLN A 125 1.31 12.80 3.52
C GLN A 125 2.61 12.44 2.77
N ALA A 126 3.72 12.31 3.48
CA ALA A 126 4.99 11.84 2.90
C ALA A 126 4.89 10.37 2.43
N GLU A 127 4.25 9.51 3.24
CA GLU A 127 3.96 8.11 2.87
C GLU A 127 3.07 8.04 1.62
N ALA A 128 1.99 8.82 1.57
CA ALA A 128 1.09 8.86 0.42
C ALA A 128 1.81 9.33 -0.86
N THR A 129 2.68 10.33 -0.75
CA THR A 129 3.50 10.81 -1.87
C THR A 129 4.45 9.70 -2.35
N THR A 130 5.13 9.04 -1.41
CA THR A 130 6.06 7.95 -1.72
C THR A 130 5.34 6.79 -2.42
N LEU A 131 4.21 6.34 -1.88
CA LEU A 131 3.39 5.29 -2.50
C LEU A 131 2.88 5.70 -3.89
N SER A 132 2.49 6.96 -4.08
CA SER A 132 2.08 7.47 -5.40
C SER A 132 3.22 7.42 -6.42
N THR A 133 4.45 7.75 -6.00
CA THR A 133 5.61 7.64 -6.89
C THR A 133 5.90 6.18 -7.27
N GLN A 134 5.84 5.25 -6.31
CA GLN A 134 6.03 3.83 -6.56
C GLN A 134 4.97 3.27 -7.52
N LEU A 135 3.70 3.63 -7.33
CA LEU A 135 2.62 3.23 -8.22
C LEU A 135 2.83 3.71 -9.66
N LYS A 136 3.32 4.94 -9.85
CA LYS A 136 3.61 5.47 -11.20
C LYS A 136 4.73 4.68 -11.89
N VAL A 137 5.78 4.33 -11.17
CA VAL A 137 6.89 3.52 -11.70
C VAL A 137 6.37 2.15 -12.12
N LEU A 138 5.70 1.43 -11.23
CA LEU A 138 5.14 0.10 -11.52
C LEU A 138 4.13 0.12 -12.67
N HIS A 139 3.31 1.17 -12.77
CA HIS A 139 2.39 1.34 -13.89
C HIS A 139 3.14 1.47 -15.23
N GLY A 140 4.20 2.28 -15.25
CA GLY A 140 5.07 2.43 -16.43
C GLY A 140 5.77 1.12 -16.81
N GLU A 141 6.32 0.40 -15.83
CA GLU A 141 6.96 -0.90 -16.05
C GLU A 141 5.98 -1.93 -16.62
N SER A 142 4.77 -2.01 -16.06
CA SER A 142 3.72 -2.91 -16.53
C SER A 142 3.30 -2.60 -17.97
N ALA A 143 3.13 -1.32 -18.32
CA ALA A 143 2.86 -0.90 -19.69
C ALA A 143 4.01 -1.26 -20.65
N GLY A 144 5.26 -1.06 -20.21
CA GLY A 144 6.46 -1.44 -20.96
C GLY A 144 6.54 -2.95 -21.23
N LEU A 145 6.39 -3.78 -20.20
CA LEU A 145 6.36 -5.24 -20.31
C LEU A 145 5.22 -5.72 -21.22
N SER A 146 4.04 -5.09 -21.14
CA SER A 146 2.92 -5.41 -22.02
C SER A 146 3.24 -5.11 -23.49
N SER A 147 3.91 -3.99 -23.76
CA SER A 147 4.38 -3.66 -25.12
C SER A 147 5.40 -4.66 -25.63
N GLN A 148 6.43 -4.97 -24.84
CA GLN A 148 7.45 -5.96 -25.20
C GLN A 148 6.83 -7.35 -25.43
N ASN A 149 5.86 -7.74 -24.60
CA ASN A 149 5.17 -9.02 -24.77
C ASN A 149 4.40 -9.08 -26.09
N LYS A 150 3.74 -7.99 -26.51
CA LYS A 150 3.06 -7.90 -27.80
C LYS A 150 4.04 -7.99 -28.97
N GLU A 151 5.16 -7.30 -28.88
CA GLU A 151 6.21 -7.34 -29.90
C GLU A 151 6.80 -8.75 -30.05
N LEU A 152 7.17 -9.38 -28.94
CA LEU A 152 7.70 -10.75 -28.95
C LEU A 152 6.68 -11.76 -29.51
N LYS A 153 5.40 -11.61 -29.20
CA LYS A 153 4.34 -12.44 -29.78
C LYS A 153 4.23 -12.25 -31.29
N PHE A 154 4.32 -11.01 -31.76
CA PHE A 154 4.30 -10.71 -33.19
C PHE A 154 5.52 -11.30 -33.89
N SER A 155 6.73 -11.10 -33.34
CA SER A 155 7.96 -11.68 -33.88
C SER A 155 7.89 -13.21 -33.92
N LEU A 156 7.38 -13.85 -32.87
CA LEU A 156 7.16 -15.30 -32.83
C LEU A 156 6.24 -15.73 -33.97
N GLN A 157 5.08 -15.10 -34.12
CA GLN A 157 4.13 -15.42 -35.20
C GLN A 157 4.76 -15.28 -36.58
N VAL A 158 5.53 -14.22 -36.82
CA VAL A 158 6.25 -14.02 -38.09
C VAL A 158 7.26 -15.13 -38.33
N THR A 159 8.07 -15.47 -37.33
CA THR A 159 9.06 -16.54 -37.45
C THR A 159 8.43 -17.91 -37.68
N GLU A 160 7.29 -18.21 -37.06
CA GLU A 160 6.53 -19.43 -37.29
C GLU A 160 5.98 -19.51 -38.72
N GLN A 161 5.44 -18.41 -39.26
CA GLN A 161 4.98 -18.37 -40.65
C GLN A 161 6.13 -18.55 -41.63
N GLN A 162 7.29 -17.96 -41.34
CA GLN A 162 8.47 -18.12 -42.19
C GLN A 162 9.03 -19.55 -42.15
N ALA A 163 8.99 -20.23 -41.00
CA ALA A 163 9.34 -21.64 -40.91
C ALA A 163 8.43 -22.52 -41.77
N LYS A 164 7.10 -22.32 -41.68
CA LYS A 164 6.12 -23.05 -42.52
C LYS A 164 6.37 -22.87 -44.01
N LEU A 165 6.67 -21.65 -44.45
CA LEU A 165 6.99 -21.39 -45.86
C LEU A 165 8.27 -22.13 -46.28
N ARG A 166 9.31 -22.13 -45.43
CA ARG A 166 10.56 -22.86 -45.71
C ARG A 166 10.32 -24.36 -45.78
N ASP A 167 9.52 -24.92 -44.89
CA ASP A 167 9.20 -26.35 -44.88
C ASP A 167 8.45 -26.76 -46.16
N ALA A 168 7.45 -25.98 -46.58
CA ALA A 168 6.73 -26.21 -47.83
C ALA A 168 7.66 -26.13 -49.07
N LEU A 169 8.57 -25.15 -49.11
CA LEU A 169 9.55 -25.04 -50.19
C LEU A 169 10.53 -26.23 -50.20
N ASN A 170 10.99 -26.68 -49.02
CA ASN A 170 11.86 -27.84 -48.90
C ASN A 170 11.16 -29.13 -49.36
N GLU A 171 9.87 -29.30 -49.05
CA GLU A 171 9.07 -30.44 -49.52
C GLU A 171 8.95 -30.45 -51.05
N VAL A 172 8.61 -29.31 -51.67
CA VAL A 172 8.54 -29.18 -53.12
C VAL A 172 9.90 -29.46 -53.78
N LEU A 173 10.98 -28.91 -53.23
CA LEU A 173 12.33 -29.15 -53.75
C LEU A 173 12.73 -30.63 -53.62
N ALA A 174 12.39 -31.29 -52.51
CA ALA A 174 12.63 -32.71 -52.31
C ALA A 174 11.88 -33.56 -53.34
N MET A 175 10.62 -33.22 -53.64
CA MET A 175 9.85 -33.87 -54.69
C MET A 175 10.49 -33.68 -56.07
N GLU A 176 10.96 -32.47 -56.40
CA GLU A 176 11.61 -32.21 -57.69
C GLU A 176 12.94 -32.97 -57.82
N VAL A 177 13.73 -33.04 -56.75
CA VAL A 177 14.95 -33.87 -56.71
C VAL A 177 14.62 -35.34 -56.95
N GLN A 178 13.55 -35.87 -56.34
CA GLN A 178 13.11 -37.24 -56.59
C GLN A 178 12.69 -37.45 -58.06
N ARG A 179 11.91 -36.54 -58.63
CA ARG A 179 11.48 -36.59 -60.03
C ARG A 179 12.67 -36.58 -61.00
N LEU A 180 13.65 -35.69 -60.78
CA LEU A 180 14.87 -35.60 -61.58
C LEU A 180 15.73 -36.87 -61.47
N LYS A 181 15.83 -37.47 -60.27
CA LYS A 181 16.53 -38.75 -60.07
C LYS A 181 15.89 -39.88 -60.88
N LEU A 182 14.56 -39.95 -60.91
CA LEU A 182 13.84 -40.95 -61.71
C LEU A 182 14.08 -40.74 -63.21
N ALA A 183 13.90 -39.51 -63.72
CA ALA A 183 14.14 -39.19 -65.12
C ALA A 183 15.57 -39.52 -65.58
N THR A 184 16.58 -39.20 -64.76
CA THR A 184 17.98 -39.54 -65.05
C THR A 184 18.22 -41.05 -65.02
N GLY A 185 17.59 -41.77 -64.09
CA GLY A 185 17.67 -43.23 -64.00
C GLY A 185 16.98 -43.96 -65.15
N GLU A 186 15.93 -43.38 -65.74
CA GLU A 186 15.27 -43.89 -66.95
C GLU A 186 16.10 -43.60 -68.20
N LEU A 187 16.65 -42.38 -68.34
CA LEU A 187 17.57 -42.06 -69.43
C LEU A 187 18.80 -42.99 -69.45
N ARG A 188 19.32 -43.37 -68.27
CA ARG A 188 20.42 -44.34 -68.14
C ARG A 188 20.01 -45.79 -68.49
N ARG A 189 18.72 -46.12 -68.48
CA ARG A 189 18.17 -47.42 -68.91
C ARG A 189 17.87 -47.43 -70.41
N ASP A 190 17.47 -46.30 -70.98
CA ASP A 190 17.17 -46.15 -72.42
C ASP A 190 18.43 -45.96 -73.28
N VAL A 191 19.54 -45.48 -72.70
CA VAL A 191 20.87 -45.60 -73.33
C VAL A 191 21.31 -47.07 -73.24
N ARG A 192 21.01 -47.82 -74.30
CA ARG A 192 21.65 -49.12 -74.60
C ARG A 192 23.17 -48.97 -74.47
N PRO A 193 23.88 -49.93 -73.84
CA PRO A 193 25.32 -50.03 -73.99
C PRO A 193 25.59 -50.56 -75.41
N ASP A 194 25.72 -49.68 -76.38
CA ASP A 194 26.43 -50.00 -77.61
C ASP A 194 27.58 -48.99 -77.78
N ASP A 195 28.77 -49.57 -77.65
CA ASP A 195 30.13 -49.09 -77.93
C ASP A 195 30.61 -47.69 -77.52
N GLY A 196 31.66 -47.66 -76.70
CA GLY A 196 32.63 -46.56 -76.66
C GLY A 196 33.00 -46.03 -75.27
N LEU A 197 34.10 -46.56 -74.71
CA LEU A 197 34.99 -45.98 -73.68
C LEU A 197 34.44 -44.79 -72.85
N VAL A 198 33.90 -45.08 -71.65
CA VAL A 198 33.74 -44.07 -70.61
C VAL A 198 35.01 -44.01 -69.78
N GLN A 199 35.81 -42.97 -70.02
CA GLN A 199 36.90 -42.56 -69.14
C GLN A 199 36.32 -42.04 -67.82
N GLN A 200 36.67 -42.71 -66.73
CA GLN A 200 36.20 -42.44 -65.38
C GLN A 200 36.83 -41.13 -64.86
N TYR A 201 36.14 -40.01 -65.03
CA TYR A 201 36.52 -38.77 -64.35
C TYR A 201 36.03 -38.84 -62.90
N SER A 202 36.98 -38.95 -61.99
CA SER A 202 36.76 -38.87 -60.54
C SER A 202 36.42 -37.42 -60.17
N VAL A 203 35.18 -37.15 -59.78
CA VAL A 203 34.82 -35.87 -59.16
C VAL A 203 35.10 -35.97 -57.67
N THR A 204 36.31 -35.56 -57.28
CA THR A 204 36.63 -35.22 -55.90
C THR A 204 35.99 -33.88 -55.55
N SER A 205 34.97 -33.88 -54.70
CA SER A 205 34.46 -32.66 -54.06
C SER A 205 35.03 -32.55 -52.64
N PRO A 206 35.86 -31.53 -52.33
CA PRO A 206 36.31 -31.31 -50.98
C PRO A 206 35.19 -30.72 -50.13
N LEU A 207 35.04 -31.32 -48.96
CA LEU A 207 34.22 -30.92 -47.83
C LEU A 207 34.58 -29.46 -47.43
N PHE A 208 33.71 -28.49 -47.67
CA PHE A 208 33.86 -27.15 -47.13
C PHE A 208 33.29 -27.13 -45.70
N GLY A 209 34.17 -26.85 -44.73
CA GLY A 209 33.84 -26.80 -43.32
C GLY A 209 32.87 -25.66 -43.00
N MET A 210 31.90 -25.97 -42.15
CA MET A 210 31.15 -24.98 -41.39
C MET A 210 32.10 -24.35 -40.36
N GLN A 211 32.21 -23.03 -40.37
CA GLN A 211 32.84 -22.26 -39.32
C GLN A 211 31.75 -21.45 -38.62
N ASN A 212 31.83 -21.49 -37.28
CA ASN A 212 30.89 -20.94 -36.29
C ASN A 212 30.62 -19.45 -36.43
#